data_AF-X1EJX5-F1
#
_entry.id   AF-X1EJX5-F1
#
_cell.length_a   1.000
_cell.length_b   1.000
_cell.length_c   1.000
_cell.angle_alpha   90.00
_cell.angle_beta   90.00
_cell.angle_gamma   90.00
#
_symmetry.space_group_name_H-M   'P 1'
#
loop_
_entity.id
_entity.type
_entity.pdbx_description
1 polymer ?
#
loop_
_entity_poly.entity_id
_entity_poly.type
_entity_poly.pdbx_seq_one_letter_code
_entity_poly.pdbx_strand_id
1 'polypeptide(L)'
;NGDCGNNNIFNNSFIDNGVDNAQDYGTNNQWDYGTIGNYWSDYEDIYVPPATNDGLIWNTSYQISGSSSSQDNYPCVYPFYYSEYAITFEISDEYLNTTIPFVEDNGLEINCSIVFVYTINWAYLCENSSGIFINRSMNFGVDGEWTYILDISGLSKGSEIIFSFYVNNSIGKISSNDNNGQNFSIIIGEFYPPSSNIVYQIQDTPNFVSNLTLFSINAVDEGNRPSGVHNISYK
;
A
#
# COMPACT_ATOMS: atom_id res chain seq x y z
N ASN A 1 -6.91 3.39 52.36
CA ASN A 1 -6.18 2.23 51.82
C ASN A 1 -7.07 1.48 50.85
N GLY A 2 -7.01 1.86 49.58
CA GLY A 2 -7.34 0.92 48.52
C GLY A 2 -6.05 0.17 48.20
N ASP A 3 -6.05 -1.15 48.28
CA ASP A 3 -4.92 -1.95 47.83
C ASP A 3 -4.81 -1.82 46.31
N CYS A 4 -3.74 -1.22 45.83
CA CYS A 4 -3.39 -1.14 44.41
C CYS A 4 -2.67 -2.42 43.96
N GLY A 5 -3.32 -3.57 44.10
CA GLY A 5 -2.75 -4.88 43.77
C GLY A 5 -3.54 -5.66 42.71
N ASN A 6 -2.90 -6.70 42.18
CA ASN A 6 -3.46 -7.59 41.14
C ASN A 6 -3.89 -6.88 39.85
N ASN A 7 -3.17 -5.83 39.46
CA ASN A 7 -3.36 -5.16 38.16
C ASN A 7 -2.53 -5.83 37.08
N ASN A 8 -3.08 -5.92 35.87
CA ASN A 8 -2.34 -6.35 34.68
C ASN A 8 -2.10 -5.11 33.80
N ILE A 9 -0.84 -4.73 33.65
CA ILE A 9 -0.38 -3.52 32.99
C ILE A 9 0.55 -3.94 31.86
N PHE A 10 0.02 -4.04 30.65
CA PHE A 10 0.76 -4.45 29.46
C PHE A 10 0.19 -3.70 28.25
N ASN A 11 0.91 -3.67 27.13
CA ASN A 11 0.55 -2.91 25.92
C ASN A 11 0.42 -1.38 26.13
N ASN A 12 1.15 -0.81 27.08
CA ASN A 12 1.23 0.64 27.27
C ASN A 12 2.55 1.20 26.73
N SER A 13 2.56 2.49 26.45
CA SER A 13 3.77 3.22 26.07
C SER A 13 4.01 4.36 27.02
N PHE A 14 5.03 4.17 27.86
CA PHE A 14 5.50 5.18 28.80
C PHE A 14 6.50 6.08 28.07
N ILE A 15 6.05 7.29 27.73
CA ILE A 15 6.83 8.29 26.99
C ILE A 15 7.33 9.35 27.97
N ASP A 16 8.54 9.85 27.74
CA ASP A 16 9.25 10.83 28.58
C ASP A 16 9.38 10.38 30.05
N ASN A 17 9.49 9.06 30.26
CA ASN A 17 9.46 8.45 31.59
C ASN A 17 10.80 8.48 32.35
N GLY A 18 11.84 9.11 31.78
CA GLY A 18 13.13 9.33 32.43
C GLY A 18 13.10 10.39 33.54
N VAL A 19 12.06 11.23 33.60
CA VAL A 19 11.86 12.23 34.69
C VAL A 19 10.89 11.71 35.74
N ASP A 20 9.73 11.19 35.30
CA ASP A 20 8.68 10.63 36.17
C ASP A 20 8.34 9.22 35.69
N ASN A 21 9.04 8.23 36.24
CA ASN A 21 8.89 6.84 35.85
C ASN A 21 7.66 6.21 36.55
N ALA A 22 7.12 5.14 35.96
CA ALA A 22 6.07 4.38 36.61
C ALA A 22 6.58 3.81 37.95
N GLN A 23 5.72 3.87 38.98
CA GLN A 23 6.05 3.37 40.31
C GLN A 23 5.03 2.35 40.78
N ASP A 24 5.53 1.26 41.36
CA ASP A 24 4.72 0.20 41.93
C ASP A 24 4.96 0.07 43.44
N TYR A 25 3.95 0.52 44.19
CA TYR A 25 3.88 0.37 45.65
C TYR A 25 2.84 -0.68 46.07
N GLY A 26 2.27 -1.39 45.09
CA GLY A 26 1.22 -2.37 45.28
C GLY A 26 1.74 -3.77 45.58
N THR A 27 0.85 -4.75 45.48
CA THR A 27 1.17 -6.18 45.63
C THR A 27 0.62 -6.96 44.44
N ASN A 28 1.43 -7.85 43.86
CA ASN A 28 1.05 -8.74 42.75
C ASN A 28 0.57 -8.01 41.48
N ASN A 29 1.10 -6.83 41.17
CA ASN A 29 0.87 -6.23 39.85
C ASN A 29 1.77 -6.93 38.82
N GLN A 30 1.22 -7.22 37.65
CA GLN A 30 1.93 -7.78 36.51
C GLN A 30 2.14 -6.69 35.48
N TRP A 31 3.38 -6.45 35.10
CA TRP A 31 3.77 -5.43 34.12
C TRP A 31 4.02 -6.01 32.73
N ASP A 32 3.55 -7.23 32.51
CA ASP A 32 3.56 -7.93 31.24
C ASP A 32 2.43 -8.97 31.19
N TYR A 33 2.24 -9.57 30.02
CA TYR A 33 1.30 -10.66 29.79
C TYR A 33 1.99 -11.91 29.25
N GLY A 34 3.10 -12.30 29.88
CA GLY A 34 3.79 -13.58 29.62
C GLY A 34 4.59 -13.67 28.32
N THR A 35 4.25 -12.88 27.29
CA THR A 35 5.04 -12.76 26.04
C THR A 35 5.19 -11.33 25.54
N ILE A 36 4.53 -10.36 26.17
CA ILE A 36 4.57 -8.95 25.77
C ILE A 36 4.37 -8.07 26.99
N GLY A 37 5.15 -6.99 27.06
CA GLY A 37 5.15 -6.02 28.14
C GLY A 37 4.67 -4.65 27.70
N ASN A 38 5.38 -3.64 28.15
CA ASN A 38 5.16 -2.23 27.83
C ASN A 38 6.39 -1.66 27.12
N TYR A 39 6.19 -0.55 26.42
CA TYR A 39 7.29 0.26 25.89
C TYR A 39 7.71 1.33 26.91
N TRP A 40 9.02 1.53 27.04
CA TRP A 40 9.65 2.47 27.96
C TRP A 40 10.62 3.36 27.19
N SER A 41 10.32 4.64 27.08
CA SER A 41 11.10 5.56 26.23
C SER A 41 12.52 5.83 26.71
N ASP A 42 12.81 5.60 27.99
CA ASP A 42 14.12 5.74 28.62
C ASP A 42 14.90 4.42 28.73
N TYR A 43 14.41 3.33 28.12
CA TYR A 43 15.00 2.00 28.25
C TYR A 43 16.49 1.99 27.87
N GLU A 44 16.82 2.53 26.69
CA GLU A 44 18.20 2.55 26.17
C GLU A 44 19.11 3.48 26.97
N ASP A 45 18.55 4.48 27.66
CA ASP A 45 19.30 5.40 28.53
C ASP A 45 19.67 4.74 29.87
N ILE A 46 18.79 3.88 30.41
CA ILE A 46 19.00 3.17 31.67
C ILE A 46 19.96 1.98 31.49
N TYR A 47 19.77 1.20 30.44
CA TYR A 47 20.53 -0.02 30.20
C TYR A 47 21.69 0.25 29.25
N VAL A 48 22.82 0.73 29.79
CA VAL A 48 24.04 1.05 29.03
C VAL A 48 25.19 0.08 29.38
N PRO A 49 25.77 -0.64 28.41
CA PRO A 49 25.45 -0.64 26.98
C PRO A 49 24.05 -1.23 26.69
N PRO A 50 23.40 -0.84 25.58
CA PRO A 50 22.07 -1.32 25.22
C PRO A 50 21.97 -2.84 25.34
N ALA A 51 20.88 -3.30 25.95
CA ALA A 51 20.48 -4.70 25.91
C ALA A 51 20.35 -5.17 24.45
N THR A 52 20.38 -6.47 24.18
CA THR A 52 20.03 -6.95 22.82
C THR A 52 18.53 -7.18 22.72
N ASN A 53 17.96 -7.18 21.52
CA ASN A 53 16.55 -7.49 21.30
C ASN A 53 16.38 -8.44 20.10
N ASP A 54 15.20 -9.03 19.97
CA ASP A 54 14.80 -9.86 18.82
C ASP A 54 14.07 -9.06 17.73
N GLY A 55 14.20 -7.73 17.77
CA GLY A 55 13.44 -6.78 16.96
C GLY A 55 12.14 -6.32 17.61
N LEU A 56 11.58 -7.05 18.59
CA LEU A 56 10.28 -6.72 19.22
C LEU A 56 10.40 -6.48 20.72
N ILE A 57 11.16 -7.34 21.40
CA ILE A 57 11.27 -7.38 22.85
C ILE A 57 12.75 -7.29 23.25
N TRP A 58 13.04 -6.44 24.22
CA TRP A 58 14.36 -6.40 24.85
C TRP A 58 14.62 -7.65 25.67
N ASN A 59 15.83 -8.18 25.62
CA ASN A 59 16.19 -9.39 26.36
C ASN A 59 16.44 -9.16 27.86
N THR A 60 16.39 -7.91 28.32
CA THR A 60 16.59 -7.53 29.72
C THR A 60 15.29 -6.93 30.26
N SER A 61 14.80 -7.44 31.39
CA SER A 61 13.56 -6.96 32.01
C SER A 61 13.70 -5.52 32.51
N TYR A 62 12.66 -4.72 32.32
CA TYR A 62 12.61 -3.33 32.76
C TYR A 62 12.15 -3.26 34.22
N GLN A 63 12.97 -2.70 35.10
CA GLN A 63 12.70 -2.65 36.53
C GLN A 63 11.72 -1.51 36.86
N ILE A 64 10.62 -1.83 37.54
CA ILE A 64 9.66 -0.82 37.98
C ILE A 64 10.10 -0.28 39.32
N SER A 65 10.26 1.05 39.40
CA SER A 65 10.59 1.71 40.65
C SER A 65 9.48 1.53 41.69
N GLY A 66 9.81 1.61 42.98
CA GLY A 66 8.82 1.48 44.07
C GLY A 66 9.21 0.40 45.07
N SER A 67 8.29 0.06 45.98
CA SER A 67 8.56 -0.89 47.08
C SER A 67 8.23 -2.34 46.74
N SER A 68 7.52 -2.61 45.63
CA SER A 68 7.11 -3.96 45.26
C SER A 68 8.20 -4.78 44.56
N SER A 69 9.29 -4.13 44.12
CA SER A 69 10.33 -4.74 43.27
C SER A 69 9.74 -5.42 42.01
N SER A 70 8.69 -4.82 41.45
CA SER A 70 8.05 -5.32 40.23
C SER A 70 8.95 -5.10 39.01
N GLN A 71 8.75 -5.90 37.96
CA GLN A 71 9.43 -5.74 36.68
C GLN A 71 8.50 -6.07 35.52
N ASP A 72 8.75 -5.44 34.39
CA ASP A 72 8.24 -5.84 33.09
C ASP A 72 9.21 -6.85 32.47
N ASN A 73 8.76 -8.11 32.34
CA ASN A 73 9.61 -9.18 31.83
C ASN A 73 9.83 -9.14 30.32
N TYR A 74 8.97 -8.43 29.58
CA TYR A 74 8.99 -8.39 28.12
C TYR A 74 8.91 -6.96 27.58
N PRO A 75 9.88 -6.07 27.90
CA PRO A 75 9.83 -4.68 27.49
C PRO A 75 9.87 -4.56 25.97
N CYS A 76 8.95 -3.79 25.38
CA CYS A 76 8.86 -3.62 23.94
C CYS A 76 9.90 -2.63 23.42
N VAL A 77 10.44 -2.90 22.23
CA VAL A 77 11.41 -2.02 21.54
C VAL A 77 10.74 -0.77 20.96
N TYR A 78 9.46 -0.85 20.59
CA TYR A 78 8.72 0.23 19.93
C TYR A 78 7.43 0.61 20.69
N PRO A 79 7.02 1.89 20.70
CA PRO A 79 5.77 2.29 21.33
C PRO A 79 4.52 1.84 20.55
N PHE A 80 3.43 1.60 21.29
CA PHE A 80 2.11 1.20 20.81
C PHE A 80 1.32 2.34 20.14
N TYR A 81 1.76 3.61 20.28
CA TYR A 81 1.16 4.76 19.56
C TYR A 81 1.70 4.94 18.14
N TYR A 82 2.68 4.15 17.69
CA TYR A 82 2.91 3.93 16.26
C TYR A 82 1.80 3.05 15.67
N SER A 83 0.54 3.41 15.97
CA SER A 83 -0.66 2.83 15.38
C SER A 83 -0.93 3.34 13.97
N GLU A 84 -0.08 4.22 13.43
CA GLU A 84 -0.11 4.50 12.00
C GLU A 84 0.78 3.50 11.28
N TYR A 85 0.23 2.30 11.13
CA TYR A 85 0.59 1.40 10.05
C TYR A 85 0.31 2.13 8.75
N ALA A 86 1.33 2.75 8.17
CA ALA A 86 1.21 3.29 6.83
C ALA A 86 1.41 2.11 5.87
N ILE A 87 0.33 1.39 5.56
CA ILE A 87 0.28 0.66 4.29
C ILE A 87 0.23 1.76 3.22
N THR A 88 1.39 2.24 2.77
CA THR A 88 1.49 3.20 1.68
C THR A 88 1.40 2.44 0.38
N PHE A 89 0.22 2.48 -0.21
CA PHE A 89 0.03 1.88 -1.51
C PHE A 89 0.41 2.90 -2.59
N GLU A 90 1.22 2.44 -3.52
CA GLU A 90 1.43 3.10 -4.80
C GLU A 90 1.00 2.09 -5.86
N ILE A 91 -0.06 2.39 -6.62
CA ILE A 91 -0.16 1.78 -7.94
C ILE A 91 1.05 2.32 -8.65
N SER A 92 1.97 1.46 -9.08
CA SER A 92 3.13 1.89 -9.84
C SER A 92 2.66 2.88 -10.90
N ASP A 93 3.23 4.08 -10.88
CA ASP A 93 3.07 5.03 -11.97
C ASP A 93 3.50 4.37 -13.27
N GLU A 94 4.27 3.29 -13.29
CA GLU A 94 4.54 2.56 -14.52
C GLU A 94 3.28 1.89 -15.11
N TYR A 95 2.19 1.73 -14.34
CA TYR A 95 0.89 1.21 -14.80
C TYR A 95 -0.30 2.19 -14.69
N LEU A 96 -0.25 3.21 -13.81
CA LEU A 96 -1.12 4.39 -13.93
C LEU A 96 -0.61 5.42 -14.96
N ASN A 97 0.69 5.36 -15.23
CA ASN A 97 1.44 6.04 -16.27
C ASN A 97 2.27 4.99 -17.05
N THR A 98 1.64 3.84 -17.35
CA THR A 98 1.81 3.37 -18.73
C THR A 98 1.07 4.41 -19.54
N THR A 99 1.80 5.24 -20.27
CA THR A 99 1.18 5.89 -21.42
C THR A 99 0.88 4.82 -22.50
N ILE A 100 -0.02 3.85 -22.22
CA ILE A 100 -0.78 2.94 -23.13
C ILE A 100 -0.55 1.42 -22.88
N PRO A 101 -1.53 0.70 -22.28
CA PRO A 101 -1.68 -0.75 -22.44
C PRO A 101 -2.08 -1.12 -23.89
N PHE A 102 -1.55 -2.21 -24.44
CA PHE A 102 -1.90 -2.73 -25.76
C PHE A 102 -3.15 -3.62 -25.73
N VAL A 103 -3.76 -3.84 -26.91
CA VAL A 103 -4.82 -4.87 -27.12
C VAL A 103 -4.38 -6.26 -26.65
N GLU A 104 -3.08 -6.53 -26.61
CA GLU A 104 -2.53 -7.82 -26.17
C GLU A 104 -2.23 -7.86 -24.66
N ASP A 105 -2.34 -6.73 -23.96
CA ASP A 105 -2.07 -6.66 -22.53
C ASP A 105 -3.26 -7.25 -21.77
N ASN A 106 -3.07 -8.49 -21.34
CA ASN A 106 -4.06 -9.24 -20.59
C ASN A 106 -3.87 -9.10 -19.06
N GLY A 107 -2.87 -8.35 -18.60
CA GLY A 107 -2.50 -8.27 -17.19
C GLY A 107 -2.23 -6.84 -16.72
N LEU A 108 -2.76 -6.49 -15.55
CA LEU A 108 -2.44 -5.27 -14.81
C LEU A 108 -1.60 -5.64 -13.58
N GLU A 109 -0.36 -5.16 -13.50
CA GLU A 109 0.46 -5.36 -12.31
C GLU A 109 0.10 -4.33 -11.23
N ILE A 110 -0.12 -4.82 -10.01
CA ILE A 110 -0.48 -4.03 -8.84
C ILE A 110 0.58 -4.29 -7.76
N ASN A 111 1.33 -3.24 -7.42
CA ASN A 111 2.41 -3.28 -6.45
C ASN A 111 1.99 -2.62 -5.14
N CYS A 112 2.46 -3.15 -4.02
CA CYS A 112 2.11 -2.65 -2.69
C CYS A 112 3.38 -2.60 -1.84
N SER A 113 3.75 -1.38 -1.45
CA SER A 113 4.88 -1.12 -0.58
C SER A 113 4.40 -1.07 0.86
N ILE A 114 5.01 -1.87 1.72
CA ILE A 114 4.54 -2.05 3.08
C ILE A 114 5.64 -1.60 4.05
N VAL A 115 5.44 -0.46 4.71
CA VAL A 115 6.37 0.05 5.72
C VAL A 115 5.91 -0.41 7.10
N PHE A 116 6.53 -1.47 7.62
CA PHE A 116 6.21 -2.04 8.93
C PHE A 116 7.47 -2.29 9.75
N VAL A 117 7.36 -2.15 11.08
CA VAL A 117 8.41 -2.58 12.04
C VAL A 117 8.39 -4.09 12.30
N TYR A 118 7.36 -4.79 11.81
CA TYR A 118 7.18 -6.23 11.94
C TYR A 118 7.30 -6.91 10.58
N THR A 119 7.83 -8.14 10.55
CA THR A 119 7.80 -8.97 9.34
C THR A 119 6.36 -9.21 8.90
N ILE A 120 6.10 -9.10 7.60
CA ILE A 120 4.81 -9.42 6.99
C ILE A 120 4.74 -10.92 6.67
N ASN A 121 3.71 -11.58 7.18
CA ASN A 121 3.44 -13.00 6.92
C ASN A 121 2.75 -13.18 5.56
N TRP A 122 1.75 -12.34 5.27
CA TRP A 122 1.00 -12.37 4.02
C TRP A 122 0.41 -10.99 3.69
N ALA A 123 0.19 -10.76 2.40
CA ALA A 123 -0.60 -9.66 1.87
C ALA A 123 -1.66 -10.17 0.89
N TYR A 124 -2.84 -9.56 0.92
CA TYR A 124 -3.97 -9.81 0.03
C TYR A 124 -4.41 -8.54 -0.67
N LEU A 125 -4.75 -8.67 -1.94
CA LEU A 125 -5.53 -7.73 -2.72
C LEU A 125 -6.98 -8.24 -2.78
N CYS A 126 -7.96 -7.47 -2.32
CA CYS A 126 -9.37 -7.77 -2.52
C CYS A 126 -9.88 -6.96 -3.71
N GLU A 127 -10.33 -7.61 -4.79
CA GLU A 127 -10.71 -6.95 -6.05
C GLU A 127 -12.02 -7.50 -6.63
N ASN A 128 -12.69 -6.76 -7.52
CA ASN A 128 -14.01 -7.12 -8.07
C ASN A 128 -14.09 -7.27 -9.61
N SER A 129 -12.97 -7.51 -10.31
CA SER A 129 -12.90 -7.65 -11.78
C SER A 129 -13.84 -8.73 -12.33
N SER A 130 -14.13 -9.79 -11.55
CA SER A 130 -15.09 -10.83 -11.92
C SER A 130 -16.53 -10.52 -11.52
N GLY A 131 -16.84 -9.30 -11.10
CA GLY A 131 -18.16 -8.86 -10.63
C GLY A 131 -18.49 -9.18 -9.17
N ILE A 132 -17.58 -9.85 -8.45
CA ILE A 132 -17.66 -10.12 -7.01
C ILE A 132 -16.30 -9.86 -6.37
N PHE A 133 -16.27 -9.45 -5.10
CA PHE A 133 -15.03 -9.25 -4.37
C PHE A 133 -14.34 -10.59 -4.05
N ILE A 134 -13.08 -10.71 -4.45
CA ILE A 134 -12.25 -11.90 -4.22
C ILE A 134 -10.92 -11.48 -3.61
N ASN A 135 -10.49 -12.18 -2.56
CA ASN A 135 -9.16 -12.03 -1.99
C ASN A 135 -8.12 -12.79 -2.83
N ARG A 136 -7.09 -12.08 -3.26
CA ARG A 136 -5.98 -12.57 -4.08
C ARG A 136 -4.69 -12.50 -3.29
N SER A 137 -4.02 -13.64 -3.13
CA SER A 137 -2.67 -13.70 -2.55
C SER A 137 -1.70 -12.88 -3.39
N MET A 138 -1.01 -11.94 -2.76
CA MET A 138 0.08 -11.21 -3.40
C MET A 138 1.39 -11.99 -3.22
N ASN A 139 2.31 -11.84 -4.17
CA ASN A 139 3.64 -12.43 -4.11
C ASN A 139 4.61 -11.43 -3.50
N PHE A 140 5.47 -11.88 -2.59
CA PHE A 140 6.56 -11.05 -2.08
C PHE A 140 7.66 -10.95 -3.14
N GLY A 141 7.87 -9.73 -3.64
CA GLY A 141 8.84 -9.38 -4.66
C GLY A 141 10.22 -9.02 -4.09
N VAL A 142 10.99 -8.30 -4.89
CA VAL A 142 12.26 -7.70 -4.49
C VAL A 142 11.98 -6.40 -3.72
N ASP A 143 12.95 -5.96 -2.91
CA ASP A 143 12.93 -4.65 -2.22
C ASP A 143 11.75 -4.41 -1.24
N GLY A 144 11.09 -5.47 -0.79
CA GLY A 144 10.02 -5.37 0.21
C GLY A 144 8.64 -5.11 -0.37
N GLU A 145 8.50 -5.16 -1.70
CA GLU A 145 7.22 -4.95 -2.38
C GLU A 145 6.41 -6.24 -2.49
N TRP A 146 5.08 -6.10 -2.46
CA TRP A 146 4.15 -7.20 -2.73
C TRP A 146 3.44 -6.94 -4.06
N THR A 147 3.44 -7.93 -4.95
CA THR A 147 2.95 -7.77 -6.31
C THR A 147 1.82 -8.75 -6.64
N TYR A 148 0.87 -8.31 -7.46
CA TYR A 148 -0.18 -9.16 -8.03
C TYR A 148 -0.47 -8.76 -9.47
N ILE A 149 -0.55 -9.73 -10.37
CA ILE A 149 -0.93 -9.52 -11.77
C ILE A 149 -2.41 -9.85 -11.92
N LEU A 150 -3.23 -8.83 -12.09
CA LEU A 150 -4.66 -8.96 -12.33
C LEU A 150 -4.93 -9.25 -13.81
N ASP A 151 -5.61 -10.35 -14.09
CA ASP A 151 -6.09 -10.65 -15.45
C ASP A 151 -7.23 -9.69 -15.85
N ILE A 152 -6.99 -8.90 -16.90
CA ILE A 152 -7.93 -7.92 -17.43
C ILE A 152 -8.47 -8.29 -18.82
N SER A 153 -8.13 -9.48 -19.34
CA SER A 153 -8.51 -9.93 -20.68
C SER A 153 -10.03 -10.01 -20.91
N GLY A 154 -10.80 -10.21 -19.83
CA GLY A 154 -12.26 -10.26 -19.86
C GLY A 154 -12.96 -8.90 -19.69
N LEU A 155 -12.22 -7.83 -19.47
CA LEU A 155 -12.78 -6.50 -19.19
C LEU A 155 -12.97 -5.70 -20.48
N SER A 156 -13.98 -4.82 -20.48
CA SER A 156 -14.32 -3.97 -21.62
C SER A 156 -14.01 -2.50 -21.31
N LYS A 157 -13.94 -1.67 -22.35
CA LYS A 157 -13.89 -0.20 -22.18
C LYS A 157 -15.07 0.27 -21.31
N GLY A 158 -14.75 1.02 -20.27
CA GLY A 158 -15.69 1.50 -19.24
C GLY A 158 -15.83 0.58 -18.03
N SER A 159 -15.22 -0.61 -18.01
CA SER A 159 -15.20 -1.46 -16.82
C SER A 159 -14.48 -0.76 -15.68
N GLU A 160 -15.10 -0.75 -14.50
CA GLU A 160 -14.51 -0.23 -13.27
C GLU A 160 -14.06 -1.41 -12.38
N ILE A 161 -12.81 -1.36 -11.93
CA ILE A 161 -12.22 -2.29 -10.99
C ILE A 161 -12.05 -1.55 -9.67
N ILE A 162 -12.56 -2.13 -8.59
CA ILE A 162 -12.47 -1.62 -7.23
C ILE A 162 -11.65 -2.59 -6.41
N PHE A 163 -10.74 -2.07 -5.59
CA PHE A 163 -9.92 -2.92 -4.74
C PHE A 163 -9.46 -2.27 -3.43
N SER A 164 -9.06 -3.14 -2.49
CA SER A 164 -8.50 -2.82 -1.18
C SER A 164 -7.41 -3.82 -0.80
N PHE A 165 -6.58 -3.45 0.18
CA PHE A 165 -5.43 -4.25 0.61
C PHE A 165 -5.56 -4.70 2.05
N TYR A 166 -5.08 -5.90 2.34
CA TYR A 166 -5.03 -6.47 3.68
C TYR A 166 -3.67 -7.12 3.91
N VAL A 167 -3.09 -6.91 5.10
CA VAL A 167 -1.78 -7.45 5.45
C VAL A 167 -1.84 -8.06 6.84
N ASN A 168 -1.07 -9.11 7.06
CA ASN A 168 -0.88 -9.71 8.38
C ASN A 168 0.60 -9.77 8.72
N ASN A 169 0.91 -9.36 9.94
CA ASN A 169 2.28 -9.35 10.42
C ASN A 169 2.58 -10.53 11.36
N SER A 170 3.86 -10.68 11.73
CA SER A 170 4.37 -11.76 12.59
C SER A 170 3.70 -11.87 13.96
N ILE A 171 3.10 -10.79 14.47
CA ILE A 171 2.34 -10.79 15.73
C ILE A 171 0.84 -11.13 15.53
N GLY A 172 0.43 -11.50 14.32
CA GLY A 172 -0.93 -11.90 13.99
C GLY A 172 -1.91 -10.74 13.81
N LYS A 173 -1.45 -9.48 13.83
CA LYS A 173 -2.30 -8.31 13.60
C LYS A 173 -2.60 -8.15 12.11
N ILE A 174 -3.87 -7.89 11.81
CA ILE A 174 -4.34 -7.58 10.46
C ILE A 174 -4.53 -6.07 10.34
N SER A 175 -3.97 -5.48 9.29
CA SER A 175 -4.19 -4.08 8.90
C SER A 175 -4.74 -4.04 7.47
N SER A 176 -5.46 -2.97 7.13
CA SER A 176 -6.03 -2.77 5.81
C SER A 176 -5.80 -1.36 5.29
N ASN A 177 -5.72 -1.23 3.97
CA ASN A 177 -5.82 0.05 3.28
C ASN A 177 -6.92 -0.03 2.23
N ASP A 178 -8.01 0.66 2.50
CA ASP A 178 -9.19 0.78 1.66
C ASP A 178 -9.41 2.24 1.23
N ASN A 179 -8.34 3.05 1.16
CA ASN A 179 -8.42 4.47 0.82
C ASN A 179 -9.42 5.22 1.71
N ASN A 180 -9.35 5.00 3.04
CA ASN A 180 -10.25 5.59 4.03
C ASN A 180 -11.74 5.26 3.75
N GLY A 181 -12.02 4.00 3.39
CA GLY A 181 -13.35 3.51 3.04
C GLY A 181 -13.86 3.89 1.65
N GLN A 182 -13.07 4.59 0.83
CA GLN A 182 -13.46 4.93 -0.55
C GLN A 182 -13.10 3.82 -1.56
N ASN A 183 -12.24 2.90 -1.15
CA ASN A 183 -11.52 1.96 -2.01
C ASN A 183 -10.66 2.67 -3.08
N PHE A 184 -9.79 1.89 -3.70
CA PHE A 184 -9.12 2.31 -4.93
C PHE A 184 -10.00 1.90 -6.10
N SER A 185 -10.10 2.75 -7.14
CA SER A 185 -10.79 2.41 -8.37
C SER A 185 -9.97 2.74 -9.61
N ILE A 186 -10.07 1.86 -10.61
CA ILE A 186 -9.44 1.99 -11.93
C ILE A 186 -10.53 1.78 -12.99
N ILE A 187 -10.58 2.66 -13.98
CA ILE A 187 -11.48 2.53 -15.13
C ILE A 187 -10.67 2.10 -16.35
N ILE A 188 -11.07 1.00 -16.97
CA ILE A 188 -10.46 0.49 -18.20
C ILE A 188 -10.93 1.33 -19.39
N GLY A 189 -10.02 1.96 -20.13
CA GLY A 189 -10.39 2.65 -21.37
C GLY A 189 -9.27 3.46 -22.03
N GLU A 190 -9.53 3.86 -23.27
CA GLU A 190 -8.73 4.85 -23.99
C GLU A 190 -9.27 6.26 -23.70
N PHE A 191 -8.40 7.12 -23.19
CA PHE A 191 -8.73 8.51 -22.84
C PHE A 191 -8.20 9.55 -23.83
N TYR A 192 -7.40 9.13 -24.83
CA TYR A 192 -6.95 10.00 -25.90
C TYR A 192 -7.89 9.90 -27.10
N PRO A 193 -8.49 11.02 -27.58
CA PRO A 193 -9.29 11.00 -28.79
C PRO A 193 -8.38 10.86 -30.03
N PRO A 194 -8.82 10.16 -31.08
CA PRO A 194 -8.07 10.14 -32.33
C PRO A 194 -8.04 11.53 -32.95
N SER A 195 -6.90 11.91 -33.53
CA SER A 195 -6.81 13.07 -34.40
C SER A 195 -7.32 12.70 -35.80
N SER A 196 -7.94 13.65 -36.49
CA SER A 196 -8.35 13.46 -37.88
C SER A 196 -8.01 14.70 -38.68
N ASN A 197 -7.41 14.50 -39.85
CA ASN A 197 -7.06 15.55 -40.78
C ASN A 197 -7.63 15.25 -42.17
N ILE A 198 -8.15 16.28 -42.82
CA ILE A 198 -8.62 16.23 -44.21
C ILE A 198 -7.67 17.07 -45.05
N VAL A 199 -7.02 16.44 -46.03
CA VAL A 199 -6.08 17.09 -46.96
C VAL A 199 -6.60 16.91 -48.39
N TYR A 200 -6.39 17.90 -49.24
CA TYR A 200 -6.67 17.80 -50.68
C TYR A 200 -5.42 18.16 -51.49
N GLN A 201 -5.21 17.46 -52.60
CA GLN A 201 -4.13 17.76 -53.54
C GLN A 201 -4.72 18.29 -54.85
N ILE A 202 -4.33 19.52 -55.20
CA ILE A 202 -4.71 20.17 -56.46
C ILE A 202 -3.83 19.61 -57.59
N GLN A 203 -4.43 19.28 -58.73
CA GLN A 203 -3.68 18.81 -59.90
C GLN A 203 -3.46 19.89 -60.97
N ASP A 204 -4.34 20.89 -61.07
CA ASP A 204 -4.29 21.92 -62.11
C ASP A 204 -4.44 23.35 -61.57
N THR A 205 -3.78 24.31 -62.20
CA THR A 205 -4.00 25.76 -62.02
C THR A 205 -4.75 26.33 -63.22
N PRO A 206 -5.82 27.13 -63.06
CA PRO A 206 -6.37 27.64 -61.79
C PRO A 206 -7.01 26.54 -60.93
N ASN A 207 -7.08 26.76 -59.61
CA ASN A 207 -7.59 25.80 -58.63
C ASN A 207 -9.08 25.50 -58.87
N PHE A 208 -9.38 24.47 -59.65
CA PHE A 208 -10.72 23.91 -59.77
C PHE A 208 -10.78 22.54 -59.09
N VAL A 209 -11.85 22.27 -58.37
CA VAL A 209 -12.20 20.91 -57.97
C VAL A 209 -12.68 20.17 -59.22
N SER A 210 -12.07 19.05 -59.54
CA SER A 210 -12.39 18.21 -60.69
C SER A 210 -12.42 16.74 -60.29
N ASN A 211 -12.79 15.86 -61.22
CA ASN A 211 -12.68 14.41 -61.06
C ASN A 211 -11.22 13.90 -60.94
N LEU A 212 -10.24 14.80 -61.00
CA LEU A 212 -8.84 14.52 -60.77
C LEU A 212 -8.36 14.99 -59.38
N THR A 213 -9.18 15.76 -58.65
CA THR A 213 -8.85 16.20 -57.30
C THR A 213 -8.85 15.02 -56.34
N LEU A 214 -7.73 14.82 -55.63
CA LEU A 214 -7.61 13.80 -54.60
C LEU A 214 -7.99 14.39 -53.24
N PHE A 215 -8.98 13.78 -52.59
CA PHE A 215 -9.32 14.03 -51.19
C PHE A 215 -8.79 12.88 -50.34
N SER A 216 -8.06 13.19 -49.28
CA SER A 216 -7.56 12.22 -48.32
C SER A 216 -8.02 12.58 -46.92
N ILE A 217 -8.64 11.63 -46.24
CA ILE A 217 -8.96 11.69 -44.81
C ILE A 217 -7.97 10.75 -44.12
N ASN A 218 -7.20 11.30 -43.19
CA ASN A 218 -6.27 10.55 -42.36
C ASN A 218 -6.76 10.63 -40.92
N ALA A 219 -7.00 9.48 -40.30
CA ALA A 219 -7.21 9.36 -38.87
C ALA A 219 -5.94 8.77 -38.23
N VAL A 220 -5.40 9.48 -37.25
CA VAL A 220 -4.22 9.05 -36.51
C VAL A 220 -4.58 9.09 -35.04
N ASP A 221 -4.44 7.96 -34.37
CA ASP A 221 -4.40 7.92 -32.92
C ASP A 221 -3.11 8.61 -32.46
N GLU A 222 -3.21 9.86 -31.98
CA GLU A 222 -2.05 10.65 -31.58
C GLU A 222 -1.62 10.27 -30.15
N GLY A 223 -0.36 9.90 -29.98
CA GLY A 223 0.19 9.52 -28.67
C GLY A 223 1.55 8.81 -28.79
N ASN A 224 2.09 8.38 -27.65
CA ASN A 224 3.39 7.69 -27.60
C ASN A 224 3.37 6.29 -28.25
N ARG A 225 2.19 5.73 -28.54
CA ARG A 225 1.98 4.45 -29.25
C ARG A 225 0.71 4.49 -30.11
N PRO A 226 0.76 5.06 -31.33
CA PRO A 226 -0.41 5.12 -32.22
C PRO A 226 -0.91 3.70 -32.56
N SER A 227 -2.20 3.42 -32.35
CA SER A 227 -2.84 2.14 -32.75
C SER A 227 -2.87 1.94 -34.27
N GLY A 228 -2.61 2.99 -35.04
CA GLY A 228 -2.40 2.94 -36.48
C GLY A 228 -2.76 4.24 -37.17
N VAL A 229 -2.48 4.28 -38.48
CA VAL A 229 -2.93 5.34 -39.36
C VAL A 229 -3.96 4.73 -40.31
N HIS A 230 -5.18 5.28 -40.30
CA HIS A 230 -6.20 4.90 -41.27
C HIS A 230 -6.39 6.00 -42.30
N ASN A 231 -6.14 5.66 -43.57
CA ASN A 231 -6.23 6.61 -44.68
C ASN A 231 -7.34 6.18 -45.64
N ILE A 232 -8.31 7.07 -45.84
CA ILE A 232 -9.32 6.94 -46.89
C ILE A 232 -9.00 7.98 -47.94
N SER A 233 -8.84 7.56 -49.19
CA SER A 233 -8.61 8.46 -50.31
C SER A 233 -9.67 8.27 -51.38
N TYR A 234 -10.20 9.38 -51.89
CA TYR A 234 -11.25 9.41 -52.91
C TYR A 234 -10.87 10.37 -54.05
N LYS A 235 -11.21 9.96 -55.27
CA LYS A 235 -11.11 10.75 -56.50
C LYS A 235 -12.49 10.89 -57.11
#